data_AF-F7KFQ8-F1
#
_entry.id   AF-F7KFQ8-F1
#
_cell.length_a   1.000
_cell.length_b   1.000
_cell.length_c   1.000
_cell.angle_alpha   90.00
_cell.angle_beta   90.00
_cell.angle_gamma   90.00
#
_symmetry.space_group_name_H-M   'P 1'
#
loop_
_entity.id
_entity.type
_entity.pdbx_description
1 polymer ?
#
loop_
_entity_poly.entity_id
_entity_poly.type
_entity_poly.pdbx_seq_one_letter_code
_entity_poly.pdbx_strand_id
1 'polypeptide(L)'
;MIIEIKADGIWFHGSNIVLSELREGSTITQWKELAEAFSHQPTILGYDDNGNISHNGKEKGYLYIIDEPVEIGKDIYQHPRTTMDENAEFLNKRVCQINCVSLADYSTHLFFE
;
A
#
# COMPACT_ATOMS: atom_id res chain seq x y z
N MET A 1 -7.98 1.08 14.49
CA MET A 1 -8.07 -0.40 14.39
C MET A 1 -6.72 -1.03 14.78
N ILE A 2 -6.66 -2.30 15.21
CA ILE A 2 -5.36 -2.99 15.39
C ILE A 2 -4.96 -3.66 14.08
N ILE A 3 -3.80 -3.27 13.53
CA ILE A 3 -3.21 -3.87 12.32
C ILE A 3 -1.99 -4.68 12.74
N GLU A 4 -2.01 -5.98 12.45
CA GLU A 4 -0.90 -6.89 12.76
C GLU A 4 0.02 -7.06 11.55
N ILE A 5 1.33 -7.07 11.80
CA ILE A 5 2.36 -7.38 10.79
C ILE A 5 2.90 -8.77 11.04
N LYS A 6 3.04 -9.54 9.96
CA LYS A 6 3.73 -10.82 9.95
C LYS A 6 5.16 -10.61 9.47
N ALA A 7 6.13 -11.12 10.23
CA ALA A 7 7.54 -10.98 9.87
C ALA A 7 7.87 -11.59 8.48
N ASP A 8 7.15 -12.65 8.10
CA ASP A 8 7.21 -13.34 6.80
C ASP A 8 6.04 -12.97 5.87
N GLY A 9 5.30 -11.91 6.18
CA GLY A 9 4.17 -11.46 5.40
C GLY A 9 4.55 -10.81 4.08
N ILE A 10 3.63 -10.86 3.12
CA ILE A 10 3.79 -10.23 1.81
C ILE A 10 3.59 -8.73 1.94
N TRP A 11 4.50 -7.96 1.33
CA TRP A 11 4.40 -6.52 1.22
C TRP A 11 3.88 -6.12 -0.15
N PHE A 12 2.92 -5.21 -0.16
CA PHE A 12 2.25 -4.72 -1.35
C PHE A 12 2.59 -3.25 -1.61
N HIS A 13 2.60 -2.88 -2.88
CA HIS A 13 2.68 -1.51 -3.35
C HIS A 13 1.63 -1.26 -4.42
N GLY A 14 0.92 -0.14 -4.31
CA GLY A 14 -0.03 0.33 -5.31
C GLY A 14 0.53 1.48 -6.14
N SER A 15 0.39 1.40 -7.46
CA SER A 15 0.82 2.45 -8.39
C SER A 15 -0.17 2.60 -9.55
N ASN A 16 -0.36 3.81 -10.06
CA ASN A 16 -1.15 4.05 -11.27
C ASN A 16 -0.35 3.88 -12.58
N ILE A 17 0.94 3.61 -12.47
CA ILE A 17 1.83 3.38 -13.59
C ILE A 17 2.51 2.02 -13.48
N VAL A 18 2.92 1.47 -14.63
CA VAL A 18 3.67 0.22 -14.66
C VAL A 18 5.10 0.46 -14.17
N LEU A 19 5.49 -0.27 -13.14
CA LEU A 19 6.82 -0.22 -12.53
C LEU A 19 7.61 -1.50 -12.82
N SER A 20 8.93 -1.35 -12.97
CA SER A 20 9.89 -2.46 -13.03
C SER A 20 10.65 -2.66 -11.71
N GLU A 21 10.70 -1.63 -10.87
CA GLU A 21 11.35 -1.63 -9.56
C GLU A 21 10.64 -0.61 -8.65
N LEU A 22 10.76 -0.80 -7.34
CA LEU A 22 10.27 0.14 -6.35
C LEU A 22 11.42 1.00 -5.85
N ARG A 23 11.35 2.32 -6.05
CA ARG A 23 12.40 3.25 -5.60
C ARG A 23 12.39 3.40 -4.08
N GLU A 24 13.54 3.76 -3.51
CA GLU A 24 13.64 4.12 -2.08
C GLU A 24 12.65 5.23 -1.72
N GLY A 25 12.06 5.15 -0.53
CA GLY A 25 11.09 6.13 -0.04
C GLY A 25 9.67 5.93 -0.58
N SER A 26 9.38 4.80 -1.23
CA SER A 26 8.03 4.41 -1.63
C SER A 26 7.28 3.76 -0.47
N THR A 27 5.96 3.99 -0.45
CA THR A 27 5.05 3.40 0.55
C THR A 27 4.72 1.94 0.21
N ILE A 28 4.76 1.07 1.22
CA ILE A 28 4.35 -0.33 1.14
C ILE A 28 3.47 -0.69 2.34
N THR A 29 2.67 -1.75 2.23
CA THR A 29 1.80 -2.24 3.32
C THR A 29 1.58 -3.74 3.21
N GLN A 30 1.32 -4.43 4.32
CA GLN A 30 0.83 -5.82 4.27
C GLN A 30 -0.69 -5.91 4.05
N TRP A 31 -1.39 -4.78 4.09
CA TRP A 31 -2.82 -4.71 3.83
C TRP A 31 -3.07 -4.53 2.32
N LYS A 32 -3.40 -5.62 1.65
CA LYS A 32 -3.59 -5.68 0.19
C LYS A 32 -4.58 -4.62 -0.33
N GLU A 33 -5.76 -4.53 0.28
CA GLU A 33 -6.84 -3.63 -0.14
C GLU A 33 -6.43 -2.15 0.04
N LEU A 34 -5.60 -1.84 1.04
CA LEU A 34 -5.06 -0.50 1.23
C LEU A 34 -4.07 -0.12 0.12
N ALA A 35 -3.20 -1.05 -0.29
CA ALA A 35 -2.33 -0.85 -1.45
C ALA A 35 -3.13 -0.67 -2.75
N GLU A 36 -4.20 -1.44 -2.94
CA GLU A 36 -5.11 -1.26 -4.08
C GLU A 36 -5.73 0.14 -4.09
N ALA A 37 -6.27 0.60 -2.96
CA ALA A 37 -6.84 1.94 -2.85
C ALA A 37 -5.82 3.06 -3.15
N PHE A 38 -4.58 2.94 -2.66
CA PHE A 38 -3.50 3.87 -2.99
C PHE A 38 -3.13 3.87 -4.48
N SER A 39 -3.23 2.72 -5.16
CA SER A 39 -2.87 2.59 -6.57
C SER A 39 -3.69 3.51 -7.49
N HIS A 40 -4.89 3.92 -7.06
CA HIS A 40 -5.79 4.79 -7.80
C HIS A 40 -5.46 6.30 -7.69
N GLN A 41 -4.31 6.65 -7.09
CA GLN A 41 -3.87 8.04 -6.83
C GLN A 41 -4.94 8.91 -6.16
N PRO A 42 -5.49 8.47 -5.01
CA PRO A 42 -6.44 9.29 -4.27
C PRO A 42 -5.79 10.57 -3.73
N THR A 43 -6.55 11.65 -3.70
CA THR A 43 -6.21 12.82 -2.87
C THR A 43 -6.77 12.69 -1.46
N ILE A 44 -7.79 11.84 -1.28
CA ILE A 44 -8.41 11.50 0.00
C ILE A 44 -8.55 9.98 0.06
N LEU A 45 -7.97 9.39 1.10
CA LEU A 45 -8.09 7.98 1.43
C LEU A 45 -8.18 7.84 2.95
N GLY A 46 -9.04 6.95 3.42
CA GLY A 46 -9.15 6.59 4.83
C GLY A 46 -9.94 5.31 5.02
N TYR A 47 -10.02 4.85 6.26
CA TYR A 47 -10.83 3.69 6.64
C TYR A 47 -11.46 3.90 8.00
N ASP A 48 -12.58 3.22 8.25
CA ASP A 48 -13.25 3.22 9.55
C ASP A 48 -12.65 2.17 10.51
N ASP A 49 -13.19 2.07 11.73
CA ASP A 49 -12.74 1.12 12.74
C ASP A 49 -12.95 -0.36 12.37
N ASN A 50 -13.77 -0.64 11.35
CA ASN A 50 -13.99 -1.99 10.81
C ASN A 50 -13.05 -2.30 9.64
N GLY A 51 -12.19 -1.36 9.25
CA GLY A 51 -11.30 -1.48 8.11
C GLY A 51 -12.00 -1.27 6.75
N ASN A 52 -13.18 -0.66 6.72
CA ASN A 52 -13.83 -0.32 5.45
C ASN A 52 -13.10 0.85 4.81
N ILE A 53 -12.44 0.60 3.68
CA ILE A 53 -11.64 1.61 2.97
C ILE A 53 -12.54 2.47 2.08
N SER A 54 -12.32 3.78 2.14
CA SER A 54 -12.93 4.78 1.26
C SER A 54 -11.83 5.64 0.64
N HIS A 55 -11.95 5.91 -0.66
CA HIS A 55 -11.02 6.79 -1.35
C HIS A 55 -11.69 7.48 -2.55
N ASN A 56 -11.10 8.59 -3.00
CA ASN A 56 -11.59 9.33 -4.17
C ASN A 56 -10.70 9.16 -5.42
N GLY A 57 -9.69 8.31 -5.36
CA GLY A 57 -8.80 7.99 -6.47
C GLY A 57 -9.56 7.44 -7.68
N LYS A 58 -9.15 7.86 -8.87
CA LYS A 58 -9.82 7.47 -10.13
C LYS A 58 -8.91 6.86 -11.18
N GLU A 59 -7.60 6.93 -10.98
CA GLU A 59 -6.64 6.43 -11.93
C GLU A 59 -6.71 4.91 -12.03
N LYS A 60 -6.25 4.35 -13.16
CA LYS A 60 -6.10 2.89 -13.27
C LYS A 60 -5.02 2.44 -12.28
N GLY A 61 -5.32 1.43 -11.47
CA GLY A 61 -4.41 0.90 -10.47
C GLY A 61 -3.71 -0.39 -10.89
N TYR A 62 -2.46 -0.54 -10.44
CA TYR A 62 -1.66 -1.76 -10.53
C TYR A 62 -1.19 -2.15 -9.13
N LEU A 63 -1.27 -3.43 -8.82
CA LEU A 63 -0.83 -3.98 -7.55
C LEU A 63 0.46 -4.79 -7.74
N TYR A 64 1.44 -4.49 -6.89
CA TYR A 64 2.75 -5.12 -6.86
C TYR A 64 2.98 -5.80 -5.52
N ILE A 65 3.76 -6.87 -5.55
CA ILE A 65 4.40 -7.44 -4.35
C ILE A 65 5.89 -7.12 -4.37
N ILE A 66 6.49 -7.00 -3.19
CA ILE A 66 7.95 -7.01 -3.07
C ILE A 66 8.44 -8.44 -3.28
N ASP A 67 9.20 -8.67 -4.36
CA ASP A 67 9.67 -9.99 -4.79
C ASP A 67 11.07 -10.31 -4.26
N GLU A 68 11.31 -9.97 -3.01
CA GLU A 68 12.56 -10.28 -2.32
C GLU A 68 12.37 -10.17 -0.80
N PRO A 69 13.26 -10.78 0.01
CA PRO A 69 13.23 -10.62 1.46
C PRO A 69 13.42 -9.16 1.89
N VAL A 70 12.58 -8.70 2.82
CA VAL A 70 12.69 -7.38 3.46
C VAL A 70 12.57 -7.51 4.97
N GLU A 71 13.44 -6.81 5.69
CA GLU A 71 13.49 -6.82 7.15
C GLU A 71 13.05 -5.48 7.73
N ILE A 72 12.13 -5.51 8.70
CA ILE A 72 11.67 -4.31 9.41
C ILE A 72 12.82 -3.73 10.24
N GLY A 73 12.97 -2.41 10.21
CA GLY A 73 14.05 -1.66 10.85
C GLY A 73 15.30 -1.53 9.98
N LYS A 74 15.58 -2.53 9.14
CA LYS A 74 16.74 -2.54 8.23
C LYS A 74 16.41 -2.05 6.83
N ASP A 75 15.46 -2.70 6.16
CA ASP A 75 15.07 -2.39 4.77
C ASP A 75 13.82 -1.52 4.71
N ILE A 76 12.93 -1.64 5.69
CA ILE A 76 11.65 -0.93 5.75
C ILE A 76 11.40 -0.38 7.16
N TYR A 77 10.59 0.66 7.29
CA TYR A 77 10.27 1.28 8.57
C TYR A 77 8.88 1.92 8.55
N GLN A 78 8.24 2.01 9.71
CA GLN A 78 6.92 2.65 9.85
C GLN A 78 6.97 4.06 9.23
N HIS A 79 5.96 4.40 8.42
CA HIS A 79 5.88 5.72 7.80
C HIS A 79 5.86 6.80 8.89
N PRO A 80 6.87 7.69 8.99
CA PRO A 80 7.10 8.53 10.17
C PRO A 80 6.12 9.70 10.29
N ARG A 81 5.40 10.01 9.20
CA ARG A 81 4.49 11.15 9.09
C ARG A 81 3.14 10.73 8.51
N THR A 82 2.57 9.67 9.06
CA THR A 82 1.22 9.22 8.70
C THR A 82 0.21 9.61 9.77
N THR A 83 -1.04 9.77 9.34
CA THR A 83 -2.21 9.84 10.24
C THR A 83 -2.95 8.50 10.31
N MET A 84 -2.48 7.47 9.60
CA MET A 84 -3.01 6.12 9.66
C MET A 84 -2.57 5.39 10.92
N ASP A 85 -3.26 4.30 11.25
CA ASP A 85 -2.92 3.45 12.39
C ASP A 85 -1.48 2.91 12.27
N GLU A 86 -0.88 2.58 13.43
CA GLU A 86 0.38 1.84 13.46
C GLU A 86 0.27 0.58 12.60
N ASN A 87 1.37 0.23 11.93
CA ASN A 87 1.46 -0.88 10.99
C ASN A 87 0.66 -0.74 9.67
N ALA A 88 -0.12 0.32 9.46
CA ALA A 88 -0.87 0.49 8.22
C ALA A 88 0.05 0.69 7.00
N GLU A 89 1.13 1.45 7.15
CA GLU A 89 2.04 1.78 6.05
C GLU A 89 3.50 1.97 6.49
N PHE A 90 4.39 1.52 5.62
CA PHE A 90 5.84 1.53 5.80
C PHE A 90 6.50 2.19 4.60
N LEU A 91 7.71 2.71 4.78
CA LEU A 91 8.59 3.18 3.73
C LEU A 91 9.76 2.22 3.56
N ASN A 92 10.18 1.99 2.32
CA ASN A 92 11.45 1.30 2.03
C ASN A 92 12.66 2.24 2.09
N LYS A 93 13.81 1.71 2.50
CA LYS A 93 15.11 2.39 2.65
C LYS A 93 16.09 2.11 1.51
N ARG A 94 15.66 1.32 0.53
CA ARG A 94 16.46 0.93 -0.65
C ARG A 94 15.54 0.62 -1.80
N VAL A 95 16.09 0.54 -3.01
CA VAL A 95 15.37 -0.01 -4.16
C VAL A 95 14.96 -1.45 -3.87
N CYS A 96 13.73 -1.81 -4.23
CA CYS A 96 13.22 -3.17 -4.12
C CYS A 96 12.80 -3.76 -5.47
N GLN A 97 13.05 -5.04 -5.68
CA GLN A 97 12.49 -5.83 -6.77
C GLN A 97 11.00 -6.08 -6.52
N ILE A 98 10.20 -6.00 -7.58
CA ILE A 98 8.75 -6.12 -7.50
C ILE A 98 8.20 -6.97 -8.63
N ASN A 99 7.09 -7.65 -8.35
CA ASN A 99 6.30 -8.34 -9.36
C ASN A 99 4.88 -7.75 -9.39
N CYS A 100 4.40 -7.41 -10.59
CA CYS A 100 2.99 -7.05 -10.78
C CYS A 100 2.14 -8.32 -10.63
N VAL A 101 1.17 -8.29 -9.72
CA VAL A 101 0.32 -9.46 -9.43
C VAL A 101 -1.10 -9.30 -9.94
N SER A 102 -1.58 -8.06 -10.11
CA SER A 102 -2.89 -7.79 -10.69
C SER A 102 -3.05 -6.35 -11.20
N LEU A 103 -4.07 -6.16 -12.02
CA LEU A 103 -4.75 -4.86 -12.10
C LEU A 103 -5.52 -4.68 -10.79
N ALA A 104 -5.43 -3.51 -10.16
CA ALA A 104 -6.23 -3.24 -8.98
C ALA A 104 -7.69 -3.04 -9.43
N ASP A 105 -8.59 -3.87 -8.90
CA ASP A 105 -10.00 -3.79 -9.21
C ASP A 105 -10.59 -2.53 -8.58
N TYR A 106 -11.41 -1.82 -9.36
CA TYR A 106 -12.10 -0.61 -8.90
C TYR A 106 -13.17 -1.01 -7.87
N SER A 107 -12.84 -1.08 -6.58
CA SER A 107 -13.86 -1.30 -5.55
C SER A 107 -14.60 0.01 -5.31
N THR A 108 -15.71 0.21 -6.04
CA THR A 108 -16.60 1.36 -5.86
C THR A 108 -17.28 1.29 -4.49
N HIS A 109 -16.68 1.88 -3.46
CA HIS A 109 -17.45 2.47 -2.37
C HIS A 109 -17.32 3.99 -2.54
N LEU A 110 -18.09 4.47 -3.53
CA LEU A 110 -18.30 5.89 -3.78
C LEU A 110 -18.80 6.52 -2.47
N PHE A 111 -18.18 7.63 -2.08
CA PHE A 111 -18.79 8.55 -1.12
C PHE A 111 -20.21 8.85 -1.62
N PHE A 112 -21.22 8.44 -0.87
CA PHE A 112 -22.57 8.98 -1.06
C PHE A 112 -22.51 10.43 -0.58
N GLU A 113 -22.57 11.37 -1.53
CA GLU A 113 -22.96 12.76 -1.25
C GLU A 113 -24.45 12.85 -0.88
#